data_AF-A0A835N695-F1
#
_entry.id   AF-A0A835N695-F1
#
_cell.length_a   1.000
_cell.length_b   1.000
_cell.length_c   1.000
_cell.angle_alpha   90.00
_cell.angle_beta   90.00
_cell.angle_gamma   90.00
#
_symmetry.space_group_name_H-M   'P 1'
#
loop_
_entity.id
_entity.type
_entity.pdbx_description
1 polymer ?
#
loop_
_entity_poly.entity_id
_entity_poly.type
_entity_poly.pdbx_seq_one_letter_code
_entity_poly.pdbx_strand_id
1 'polypeptide(L)'
;MAAKAATSFIFMLFILSTACQAKLSSSFYDKSCPNAESAIRTAIRSAIARERRMAASLIRLHFHDCFVQGCDASILLDETPSIQSEKTAGPNNNSARGYEVIDKAKYEVEKICPGVVSCADIIAVAARDASAYVGGPSWAVKLGRRDSTTASPNLANTDLPAFFDNLDTLISRFQNKGLTARDMVALSELSTVALEKTRRNGNESGGSFHFYFCPNVESAIRTTIRSAIARERRMAASLIRLHFHDCFVQGCDVSILLDETSSIQSENTAGPNDNSVRGYEVIDKAKSKVEKICPGVVSCADIIAVAARDASAYVGGPSWVVKLGRRDSTTASQNLANTDLPAFFESLDILISRFQKKGLTARDMVALSGSHTIGKAQCFTFRDRIYNASNIDAGFASTRKRRCPHTGGQENLAPLNLVTPNSFDNKYFKNLMRNKGLLQSDQVLFNGGSTDSIVLEYSKIPAKFSSDFASAMIKMGNIHPLTGSAGQIRRICSAVN
;
A
#
# COMPACT_ATOMS: atom_id res chain seq x y z
N MET A 1 71.13 -52.92 -13.28
CA MET A 1 71.32 -52.41 -11.91
C MET A 1 71.45 -50.90 -11.99
N ALA A 2 70.75 -50.18 -11.10
CA ALA A 2 71.01 -48.83 -10.55
C ALA A 2 71.61 -47.74 -11.49
N ALA A 3 71.28 -46.45 -11.47
CA ALA A 3 70.43 -45.55 -10.70
C ALA A 3 71.04 -44.13 -10.96
N LYS A 4 70.24 -43.07 -10.78
CA LYS A 4 70.62 -41.67 -10.46
C LYS A 4 71.12 -40.80 -11.64
N ALA A 5 70.35 -39.79 -12.05
CA ALA A 5 70.24 -38.42 -11.48
C ALA A 5 71.23 -37.47 -12.22
N ALA A 6 70.96 -36.22 -12.56
CA ALA A 6 69.97 -35.28 -12.09
C ALA A 6 69.83 -34.09 -13.09
N THR A 7 68.59 -33.59 -13.20
CA THR A 7 68.18 -32.17 -13.10
C THR A 7 68.69 -31.07 -14.03
N SER A 8 67.68 -30.37 -14.56
CA SER A 8 67.51 -28.90 -14.56
C SER A 8 67.77 -28.18 -15.88
N PHE A 9 66.71 -27.96 -16.65
CA PHE A 9 66.08 -26.64 -16.89
C PHE A 9 64.89 -26.90 -17.83
N ILE A 10 63.88 -26.03 -17.83
CA ILE A 10 62.65 -26.12 -18.64
C ILE A 10 61.51 -26.93 -17.98
N PHE A 11 60.99 -26.46 -16.85
CA PHE A 11 59.58 -26.72 -16.50
C PHE A 11 59.03 -25.63 -15.58
N MET A 12 58.99 -24.37 -16.04
CA MET A 12 58.26 -23.33 -15.33
C MET A 12 57.85 -22.19 -16.29
N LEU A 13 56.84 -22.44 -17.14
CA LEU A 13 55.97 -21.37 -17.66
C LEU A 13 54.68 -21.93 -18.31
N PHE A 14 53.88 -22.65 -17.55
CA PHE A 14 52.45 -22.80 -17.83
C PHE A 14 51.70 -22.67 -16.50
N ILE A 15 51.75 -21.46 -15.93
CA ILE A 15 50.76 -21.07 -14.93
C ILE A 15 49.45 -20.94 -15.71
N LEU A 16 48.57 -21.92 -15.49
CA LEU A 16 47.18 -21.88 -15.91
C LEU A 16 46.61 -20.49 -15.59
N SER A 17 46.22 -19.78 -16.64
CA SER A 17 45.25 -18.69 -16.56
C SER A 17 43.92 -19.31 -16.11
N THR A 18 43.79 -19.55 -14.81
CA THR A 18 42.48 -19.71 -14.19
C THR A 18 41.77 -18.39 -14.38
N ALA A 19 40.96 -18.29 -15.44
CA ALA A 19 39.97 -17.25 -15.56
C ALA A 19 39.08 -17.34 -14.32
N CYS A 20 39.37 -16.50 -13.32
CA CYS A 20 38.53 -16.35 -12.16
C CYS A 20 37.20 -15.79 -12.68
N GLN A 21 36.22 -16.65 -12.93
CA GLN A 21 34.85 -16.21 -13.19
C GLN A 21 34.36 -15.56 -11.89
N ALA A 22 34.53 -14.25 -11.79
CA ALA A 22 33.99 -13.47 -10.67
C ALA A 22 32.46 -13.60 -10.72
N LYS A 23 31.92 -14.41 -9.82
CA LYS A 23 30.48 -14.68 -9.75
C LYS A 23 29.81 -13.51 -9.03
N LEU A 24 28.79 -12.92 -9.67
CA LEU A 24 27.98 -11.89 -9.03
C LEU A 24 27.34 -12.42 -7.73
N SER A 25 27.30 -11.60 -6.69
CA SER A 25 26.72 -11.92 -5.38
C SER A 25 25.87 -10.78 -4.85
N SER A 26 24.77 -11.09 -4.15
CA SER A 26 23.96 -10.07 -3.48
C SER A 26 24.66 -9.41 -2.29
N SER A 27 25.77 -9.99 -1.83
CA SER A 27 26.57 -9.50 -0.70
C SER A 27 27.91 -8.90 -1.14
N PHE A 28 28.07 -8.58 -2.43
CA PHE A 28 29.37 -8.23 -3.02
C PHE A 28 30.02 -7.02 -2.34
N TYR A 29 29.22 -6.00 -1.97
CA TYR A 29 29.70 -4.78 -1.33
C TYR A 29 29.57 -4.75 0.19
N ASP A 30 29.04 -5.79 0.84
CA ASP A 30 28.73 -5.77 2.28
C ASP A 30 29.93 -5.43 3.17
N LYS A 31 31.14 -5.83 2.73
CA LYS A 31 32.39 -5.54 3.45
C LYS A 31 33.09 -4.27 2.98
N SER A 32 33.08 -4.01 1.67
CA SER A 32 33.86 -2.92 1.06
C SER A 32 33.09 -1.59 1.02
N CYS A 33 31.76 -1.63 0.94
CA CYS A 33 30.90 -0.47 1.02
C CYS A 33 29.49 -0.82 1.56
N PRO A 34 29.36 -1.08 2.87
CA PRO A 34 28.11 -1.56 3.49
C PRO A 34 26.90 -0.61 3.31
N ASN A 35 27.16 0.68 3.10
CA ASN A 35 26.10 1.69 2.94
C ASN A 35 25.75 2.01 1.47
N ALA A 36 26.41 1.38 0.49
CA ALA A 36 26.22 1.65 -0.94
C ALA A 36 24.75 1.54 -1.37
N GLU A 37 24.12 0.39 -1.13
CA GLU A 37 22.73 0.17 -1.53
C GLU A 37 21.77 1.17 -0.88
N SER A 38 22.03 1.59 0.35
CA SER A 38 21.19 2.57 1.05
C SER A 38 21.29 3.97 0.44
N ALA A 39 22.48 4.37 0.00
CA ALA A 39 22.72 5.65 -0.66
C ALA A 39 22.12 5.68 -2.07
N ILE A 40 22.36 4.64 -2.86
CA ILE A 40 21.76 4.47 -4.20
C ILE A 40 20.25 4.56 -4.08
N ARG A 41 19.68 3.74 -3.20
CA ARG A 41 18.26 3.72 -2.90
C ARG A 41 17.79 5.14 -2.62
N THR A 42 18.35 5.84 -1.65
CA THR A 42 17.93 7.21 -1.29
C THR A 42 17.91 8.16 -2.50
N ALA A 43 18.93 8.13 -3.35
CA ALA A 43 19.00 8.96 -4.56
C ALA A 43 17.89 8.61 -5.57
N ILE A 44 17.74 7.33 -5.91
CA ILE A 44 16.71 6.84 -6.84
C ILE A 44 15.31 7.18 -6.35
N ARG A 45 15.06 6.89 -5.07
CA ARG A 45 13.79 7.18 -4.39
C ARG A 45 13.43 8.66 -4.47
N SER A 46 14.41 9.53 -4.22
CA SER A 46 14.24 10.98 -4.28
C SER A 46 13.93 11.47 -5.69
N ALA A 47 14.57 10.90 -6.71
CA ALA A 47 14.31 11.25 -8.11
C ALA A 47 12.89 10.87 -8.54
N ILE A 48 12.44 9.66 -8.20
CA ILE A 48 11.09 9.21 -8.56
C ILE A 48 10.01 9.93 -7.73
N ALA A 49 10.34 10.37 -6.52
CA ALA A 49 9.47 11.24 -5.73
C ALA A 49 9.23 12.60 -6.42
N ARG A 50 10.23 13.16 -7.10
CA ARG A 50 10.11 14.42 -7.86
C ARG A 50 9.39 14.22 -9.20
N GLU A 51 9.73 13.16 -9.93
CA GLU A 51 9.07 12.80 -11.20
C GLU A 51 8.70 11.32 -11.16
N ARG A 52 7.43 10.99 -10.95
CA ARG A 52 6.99 9.59 -10.82
C ARG A 52 7.30 8.74 -12.06
N ARG A 53 7.31 9.35 -13.26
CA ARG A 53 7.70 8.70 -14.53
C ARG A 53 9.16 8.24 -14.54
N MET A 54 10.00 8.78 -13.66
CA MET A 54 11.39 8.38 -13.54
C MET A 54 11.54 6.90 -13.16
N ALA A 55 10.57 6.28 -12.47
CA ALA A 55 10.63 4.84 -12.23
C ALA A 55 10.64 4.04 -13.54
N ALA A 56 9.74 4.37 -14.46
CA ALA A 56 9.69 3.72 -15.77
C ALA A 56 10.96 4.04 -16.58
N SER A 57 11.46 5.27 -16.49
CA SER A 57 12.71 5.67 -17.17
C SER A 57 13.93 4.91 -16.64
N LEU A 58 14.07 4.69 -15.34
CA LEU A 58 15.18 3.93 -14.77
C LEU A 58 15.11 2.43 -15.06
N ILE A 59 13.91 1.85 -15.06
CA ILE A 59 13.72 0.44 -15.48
C ILE A 59 14.07 0.29 -16.96
N ARG A 60 13.61 1.23 -17.81
CA ARG A 60 13.97 1.28 -19.24
C ARG A 60 15.48 1.45 -19.41
N LEU A 61 16.12 2.33 -18.64
CA LEU A 61 17.56 2.58 -18.72
C LEU A 61 18.36 1.29 -18.44
N HIS A 62 17.97 0.52 -17.42
CA HIS A 62 18.60 -0.77 -17.14
C HIS A 62 18.36 -1.81 -18.24
N PHE A 63 17.14 -1.89 -18.78
CA PHE A 63 16.85 -2.77 -19.91
C PHE A 63 17.73 -2.42 -21.12
N HIS A 64 17.82 -1.12 -21.45
CA HIS A 64 18.57 -0.63 -22.60
C HIS A 64 20.07 -0.83 -22.45
N ASP A 65 20.62 -0.73 -21.24
CA ASP A 65 22.01 -1.12 -20.95
C ASP A 65 22.22 -2.62 -21.25
N CYS A 66 21.45 -3.47 -20.57
CA CYS A 66 21.61 -4.91 -20.63
C CYS A 66 21.39 -5.55 -22.01
N PHE A 67 20.49 -5.01 -22.83
CA PHE A 67 20.12 -5.60 -24.12
C PHE A 67 21.13 -5.34 -25.24
N VAL A 68 22.11 -4.47 -25.04
CA VAL A 68 23.11 -4.12 -26.06
C VAL A 68 24.32 -5.04 -25.91
N GLN A 69 25.35 -4.59 -25.19
CA GLN A 69 26.63 -5.27 -25.02
C GLN A 69 26.85 -5.84 -23.62
N GLY A 70 25.83 -5.74 -22.75
CA GLY A 70 25.84 -6.29 -21.40
C GLY A 70 25.31 -5.29 -20.39
N CYS A 71 25.05 -5.72 -19.16
CA CYS A 71 24.65 -4.82 -18.08
C CYS A 71 25.90 -4.11 -17.50
N ASP A 72 26.63 -3.35 -18.29
CA ASP A 72 27.95 -2.83 -17.94
C ASP A 72 28.01 -1.29 -17.89
N ALA A 73 26.87 -0.61 -17.85
CA ALA A 73 26.75 0.85 -17.86
C ALA A 73 27.34 1.53 -19.11
N SER A 74 27.56 0.81 -20.22
CA SER A 74 28.00 1.42 -21.48
C SER A 74 27.06 2.51 -21.97
N ILE A 75 25.76 2.39 -21.66
CA ILE A 75 24.74 3.39 -22.00
C ILE A 75 24.98 4.77 -21.34
N LEU A 76 25.76 4.83 -20.25
CA LEU A 76 26.04 6.09 -19.55
C LEU A 76 27.21 6.87 -20.17
N LEU A 77 28.03 6.24 -21.01
CA LEU A 77 29.23 6.88 -21.56
C LEU A 77 28.86 8.02 -22.52
N ASP A 78 29.43 9.19 -22.28
CA ASP A 78 29.26 10.36 -23.13
C ASP A 78 30.10 10.27 -24.41
N GLU A 79 29.68 11.04 -25.43
CA GLU A 79 30.39 11.14 -26.69
C GLU A 79 31.78 11.76 -26.48
N THR A 80 32.81 11.11 -26.98
CA THR A 80 34.20 11.61 -26.95
C THR A 80 34.90 11.26 -28.28
N PRO A 81 36.09 11.82 -28.59
CA PRO A 81 36.81 11.44 -29.81
C PRO A 81 37.07 9.93 -29.96
N SER A 82 37.06 9.16 -28.87
CA SER A 82 37.28 7.72 -28.86
C SER A 82 36.05 6.88 -28.47
N ILE A 83 34.91 7.50 -28.15
CA ILE A 83 33.67 6.80 -27.74
C ILE A 83 32.50 7.38 -28.50
N GLN A 84 31.89 6.54 -29.34
CA GLN A 84 30.57 6.82 -29.89
C GLN A 84 29.51 6.42 -28.88
N SER A 85 28.71 7.37 -28.42
CA SER A 85 27.80 7.13 -27.30
C SER A 85 26.55 6.35 -27.71
N GLU A 86 26.14 5.37 -26.91
CA GLU A 86 24.83 4.72 -27.06
C GLU A 86 23.66 5.68 -26.86
N LYS A 87 23.88 6.84 -26.20
CA LYS A 87 22.84 7.86 -26.01
C LYS A 87 22.33 8.44 -27.33
N THR A 88 23.15 8.41 -28.39
CA THR A 88 22.81 8.94 -29.72
C THR A 88 22.16 7.91 -30.64
N ALA A 89 22.11 6.64 -30.25
CA ALA A 89 21.43 5.58 -31.00
C ALA A 89 19.92 5.87 -31.10
N GLY A 90 19.29 5.51 -32.22
CA GLY A 90 17.87 5.78 -32.49
C GLY A 90 16.91 5.40 -31.35
N PRO A 91 17.02 4.20 -30.75
CA PRO A 91 16.17 3.80 -29.62
C PRO A 91 16.39 4.59 -28.32
N ASN A 92 17.49 5.34 -28.17
CA ASN A 92 17.88 6.07 -26.97
C ASN A 92 17.79 7.59 -27.14
N ASN A 93 18.06 8.07 -28.34
CA ASN A 93 18.17 9.49 -28.66
C ASN A 93 16.88 10.23 -28.33
N ASN A 94 16.97 11.23 -27.45
CA ASN A 94 15.84 12.00 -26.91
C ASN A 94 14.71 11.16 -26.28
N SER A 95 14.98 9.91 -25.88
CA SER A 95 13.96 9.00 -25.32
C SER A 95 14.38 8.32 -24.02
N ALA A 96 15.61 7.80 -23.93
CA ALA A 96 16.18 7.28 -22.69
C ALA A 96 16.50 8.46 -21.75
N ARG A 97 16.16 8.32 -20.47
CA ARG A 97 16.25 9.38 -19.44
C ARG A 97 16.67 8.78 -18.09
N GLY A 98 17.08 9.63 -17.16
CA GLY A 98 17.51 9.21 -15.81
C GLY A 98 19.03 9.08 -15.66
N TYR A 99 19.81 9.52 -16.64
CA TYR A 99 21.27 9.56 -16.57
C TYR A 99 21.73 10.39 -15.37
N GLU A 100 21.15 11.58 -15.20
CA GLU A 100 21.42 12.51 -14.11
C GLU A 100 21.07 11.93 -12.73
N VAL A 101 20.11 11.02 -12.69
CA VAL A 101 19.71 10.32 -11.47
C VAL A 101 20.75 9.27 -11.09
N ILE A 102 21.29 8.55 -12.07
CA ILE A 102 22.40 7.61 -11.87
C ILE A 102 23.67 8.36 -11.47
N ASP A 103 23.99 9.49 -12.12
CA ASP A 103 25.13 10.33 -11.76
C ASP A 103 25.01 10.85 -10.33
N LYS A 104 23.81 11.26 -9.92
CA LYS A 104 23.55 11.68 -8.54
C LYS A 104 23.72 10.52 -7.56
N ALA A 105 23.21 9.33 -7.88
CA ALA A 105 23.40 8.15 -7.05
C ALA A 105 24.88 7.78 -6.91
N LYS A 106 25.62 7.79 -8.03
CA LYS A 106 27.07 7.57 -8.06
C LYS A 106 27.79 8.59 -7.20
N TYR A 107 27.49 9.88 -7.35
CA TYR A 107 28.08 10.95 -6.55
C TYR A 107 27.87 10.73 -5.04
N GLU A 108 26.67 10.34 -4.60
CA GLU A 108 26.43 10.06 -3.17
C GLU A 108 27.16 8.80 -2.67
N VAL A 109 27.32 7.78 -3.51
CA VAL A 109 28.09 6.58 -3.18
C VAL A 109 29.59 6.88 -3.10
N GLU A 110 30.12 7.68 -4.02
CA GLU A 110 31.54 8.07 -4.04
C GLU A 110 31.96 8.86 -2.80
N LYS A 111 31.04 9.60 -2.16
CA LYS A 111 31.31 10.23 -0.86
C LYS A 111 31.54 9.24 0.27
N ILE A 112 30.98 8.03 0.15
CA ILE A 112 31.01 7.00 1.19
C ILE A 112 32.19 6.06 0.95
N CYS A 113 32.36 5.60 -0.29
CA CYS A 113 33.35 4.60 -0.67
C CYS A 113 33.90 4.88 -2.08
N PRO A 114 34.86 5.83 -2.19
CA PRO A 114 35.40 6.25 -3.48
C PRO A 114 35.94 5.08 -4.31
N GLY A 115 35.51 4.99 -5.57
CA GLY A 115 36.00 4.01 -6.55
C GLY A 115 35.59 2.56 -6.29
N VAL A 116 34.68 2.29 -5.35
CA VAL A 116 34.33 0.90 -4.97
C VAL A 116 33.16 0.36 -5.79
N VAL A 117 32.11 1.14 -5.99
CA VAL A 117 30.84 0.67 -6.55
C VAL A 117 30.72 1.06 -8.02
N SER A 118 30.47 0.11 -8.91
CA SER A 118 30.34 0.38 -10.35
C SER A 118 29.03 1.10 -10.69
N CYS A 119 29.03 1.91 -11.75
CA CYS A 119 27.81 2.46 -12.33
C CYS A 119 26.88 1.34 -12.82
N ALA A 120 27.42 0.25 -13.36
CA ALA A 120 26.68 -0.94 -13.78
C ALA A 120 25.80 -1.51 -12.66
N ASP A 121 26.35 -1.63 -11.45
CA ASP A 121 25.57 -2.09 -10.29
C ASP A 121 24.60 -1.02 -9.78
N ILE A 122 24.93 0.27 -9.89
CA ILE A 122 24.00 1.35 -9.55
C ILE A 122 22.75 1.30 -10.44
N ILE A 123 22.89 1.11 -11.76
CA ILE A 123 21.76 0.98 -12.68
C ILE A 123 20.90 -0.25 -12.31
N ALA A 124 21.53 -1.40 -12.03
CA ALA A 124 20.83 -2.62 -11.66
C ALA A 124 20.04 -2.48 -10.34
N VAL A 125 20.65 -1.83 -9.33
CA VAL A 125 19.96 -1.50 -8.07
C VAL A 125 18.85 -0.49 -8.31
N ALA A 126 19.06 0.50 -9.17
CA ALA A 126 18.09 1.53 -9.49
C ALA A 126 16.83 0.96 -10.12
N ALA A 127 16.93 0.00 -11.04
CA ALA A 127 15.77 -0.66 -11.63
C ALA A 127 14.94 -1.42 -10.58
N ARG A 128 15.60 -2.13 -9.66
CA ARG A 128 14.94 -2.85 -8.55
C ARG A 128 14.22 -1.89 -7.61
N ASP A 129 14.88 -0.79 -7.23
CA ASP A 129 14.30 0.21 -6.33
C ASP A 129 13.20 1.02 -7.01
N ALA A 130 13.32 1.30 -8.30
CA ALA A 130 12.29 1.93 -9.12
C ALA A 130 11.03 1.08 -9.21
N SER A 131 11.19 -0.22 -9.52
CA SER A 131 10.09 -1.20 -9.54
C SER A 131 9.40 -1.25 -8.18
N ALA A 132 10.17 -1.44 -7.10
CA ALA A 132 9.62 -1.50 -5.75
C ALA A 132 8.87 -0.21 -5.36
N TYR A 133 9.39 0.97 -5.73
CA TYR A 133 8.77 2.25 -5.37
C TYR A 133 7.36 2.43 -5.92
N VAL A 134 7.13 1.98 -7.16
CA VAL A 134 5.81 2.07 -7.82
C VAL A 134 4.92 0.85 -7.54
N GLY A 135 5.27 0.04 -6.54
CA GLY A 135 4.54 -1.16 -6.13
C GLY A 135 4.63 -2.29 -7.16
N GLY A 136 5.72 -2.35 -7.91
CA GLY A 136 6.13 -3.52 -8.69
C GLY A 136 6.90 -4.53 -7.83
N PRO A 137 7.36 -5.64 -8.43
CA PRO A 137 8.13 -6.65 -7.72
C PRO A 137 9.48 -6.10 -7.22
N SER A 138 10.01 -6.69 -6.15
CA SER A 138 11.38 -6.46 -5.70
C SER A 138 12.13 -7.80 -5.71
N TRP A 139 13.42 -7.76 -5.98
CA TRP A 139 14.26 -8.95 -6.09
C TRP A 139 15.65 -8.71 -5.48
N ALA A 140 16.35 -9.80 -5.19
CA ALA A 140 17.76 -9.74 -4.81
C ALA A 140 18.60 -9.43 -6.06
N VAL A 141 19.28 -8.29 -6.06
CA VAL A 141 20.20 -7.91 -7.14
C VAL A 141 21.54 -8.59 -6.87
N LYS A 142 22.05 -9.35 -7.85
CA LYS A 142 23.44 -9.84 -7.78
C LYS A 142 24.36 -8.71 -8.26
N LEU A 143 25.34 -8.36 -7.44
CA LEU A 143 26.28 -7.25 -7.62
C LEU A 143 27.69 -7.78 -7.90
N GLY A 144 28.60 -6.89 -8.29
CA GLY A 144 29.96 -7.17 -8.74
C GLY A 144 30.18 -6.94 -10.23
N ARG A 145 29.30 -6.19 -10.91
CA ARG A 145 29.48 -5.81 -12.31
C ARG A 145 30.59 -4.77 -12.42
N ARG A 146 31.28 -4.73 -13.55
CA ARG A 146 32.31 -3.73 -13.85
C ARG A 146 31.81 -2.80 -14.93
N ASP A 147 32.20 -1.54 -14.83
CA ASP A 147 31.85 -0.53 -15.82
C ASP A 147 32.57 -0.77 -17.13
N SER A 148 31.85 -0.61 -18.23
CA SER A 148 32.38 -0.69 -19.59
C SER A 148 33.30 0.49 -19.87
N THR A 149 34.30 0.27 -20.71
CA THR A 149 35.17 1.34 -21.24
C THR A 149 34.83 1.68 -22.69
N THR A 150 33.79 1.06 -23.24
CA THR A 150 33.36 1.20 -24.65
C THR A 150 31.84 1.23 -24.72
N ALA A 151 31.28 1.90 -25.72
CA ALA A 151 29.85 1.91 -26.02
C ALA A 151 29.63 1.56 -27.49
N SER A 152 28.44 1.04 -27.84
CA SER A 152 28.12 0.66 -29.21
C SER A 152 26.72 1.13 -29.64
N PRO A 153 26.60 2.32 -30.25
CA PRO A 153 25.32 2.79 -30.79
C PRO A 153 24.81 1.90 -31.93
N ASN A 154 25.70 1.23 -32.67
CA ASN A 154 25.32 0.27 -33.69
C ASN A 154 24.60 -0.93 -33.07
N LEU A 155 25.15 -1.53 -32.02
CA LEU A 155 24.45 -2.62 -31.31
C LEU A 155 23.16 -2.12 -30.66
N ALA A 156 23.13 -0.88 -30.14
CA ALA A 156 21.89 -0.31 -29.62
C ALA A 156 20.81 -0.19 -30.71
N ASN A 157 21.18 0.24 -31.92
CA ASN A 157 20.25 0.30 -33.05
C ASN A 157 19.80 -1.09 -33.52
N THR A 158 20.67 -2.09 -33.45
CA THR A 158 20.35 -3.43 -33.97
C THR A 158 19.67 -4.33 -32.98
N ASP A 159 19.99 -4.27 -31.69
CA ASP A 159 19.61 -5.27 -30.68
C ASP A 159 18.39 -4.87 -29.84
N LEU A 160 18.18 -3.55 -29.65
CA LEU A 160 17.03 -3.07 -28.90
C LEU A 160 15.74 -3.31 -29.69
N PRO A 161 14.67 -3.85 -29.05
CA PRO A 161 13.38 -4.05 -29.70
C PRO A 161 12.79 -2.75 -30.24
N ALA A 162 12.33 -2.78 -31.48
CA ALA A 162 11.62 -1.66 -32.11
C ALA A 162 10.11 -1.79 -31.94
N PHE A 163 9.40 -0.65 -31.95
CA PHE A 163 7.94 -0.63 -31.82
C PHE A 163 7.20 -1.24 -33.02
N PHE A 164 7.90 -1.49 -34.12
CA PHE A 164 7.39 -2.13 -35.34
C PHE A 164 7.88 -3.58 -35.51
N ASP A 165 8.63 -4.13 -34.54
CA ASP A 165 9.05 -5.52 -34.58
C ASP A 165 7.82 -6.43 -34.45
N ASN A 166 7.73 -7.46 -35.30
CA ASN A 166 6.71 -8.49 -35.17
C ASN A 166 7.06 -9.48 -34.04
N LEU A 167 6.09 -10.31 -33.65
CA LEU A 167 6.24 -11.24 -32.52
C LEU A 167 7.43 -12.19 -32.69
N ASP A 168 7.64 -12.75 -33.88
CA ASP A 168 8.75 -13.69 -34.14
C ASP A 168 10.12 -13.00 -34.00
N THR A 169 10.21 -11.75 -34.46
CA THR A 169 11.41 -10.91 -34.28
C THR A 169 11.67 -10.66 -32.80
N LEU A 170 10.64 -10.29 -32.03
CA LEU A 170 10.76 -10.06 -30.59
C LEU A 170 11.20 -11.33 -29.86
N ILE A 171 10.58 -12.47 -30.15
CA ILE A 171 10.97 -13.76 -29.54
C ILE A 171 12.43 -14.08 -29.84
N SER A 172 12.86 -13.92 -31.10
CA SER A 172 14.23 -14.21 -31.52
C SER A 172 15.24 -13.31 -30.81
N ARG A 173 14.94 -12.01 -30.68
CA ARG A 173 15.79 -11.04 -29.95
C ARG A 173 15.98 -11.42 -28.48
N PHE A 174 14.90 -11.79 -27.80
CA PHE A 174 14.96 -12.19 -26.39
C PHE A 174 15.71 -13.52 -26.22
N GLN A 175 15.48 -14.49 -27.12
CA GLN A 175 16.21 -15.75 -27.11
C GLN A 175 17.72 -15.57 -27.30
N ASN A 176 18.14 -14.62 -28.15
CA ASN A 176 19.56 -14.26 -28.31
C ASN A 176 20.19 -13.71 -27.02
N LYS A 177 19.38 -13.20 -26.08
CA LYS A 177 19.82 -12.76 -24.75
C LYS A 177 19.56 -13.82 -23.66
N GLY A 178 19.23 -15.05 -24.05
CA GLY A 178 18.97 -16.17 -23.13
C GLY A 178 17.63 -16.08 -22.39
N LEU A 179 16.69 -15.27 -22.90
CA LEU A 179 15.37 -15.05 -22.31
C LEU A 179 14.30 -15.82 -23.07
N THR A 180 13.33 -16.38 -22.35
CA THR A 180 12.20 -17.11 -22.95
C THR A 180 11.10 -16.15 -23.44
N ALA A 181 10.18 -16.65 -24.26
CA ALA A 181 8.97 -15.89 -24.63
C ALA A 181 8.15 -15.47 -23.40
N ARG A 182 8.19 -16.25 -22.31
CA ARG A 182 7.54 -15.89 -21.03
C ARG A 182 8.23 -14.69 -20.37
N ASP A 183 9.56 -14.65 -20.39
CA ASP A 183 10.34 -13.53 -19.87
C ASP A 183 10.11 -12.26 -20.70
N MET A 184 10.01 -12.41 -22.04
CA MET A 184 9.65 -11.32 -22.95
C MET A 184 8.32 -10.68 -22.57
N VAL A 185 7.26 -11.48 -22.35
CA VAL A 185 5.95 -10.98 -21.93
C VAL A 185 6.06 -10.29 -20.56
N ALA A 186 6.71 -10.91 -19.58
CA ALA A 186 6.85 -10.34 -18.24
C ALA A 186 7.61 -9.00 -18.23
N LEU A 187 8.67 -8.87 -19.02
CA LEU A 187 9.46 -7.64 -19.16
C LEU A 187 8.70 -6.54 -19.92
N SER A 188 7.88 -6.93 -20.89
CA SER A 188 7.00 -6.01 -21.62
C SER A 188 5.89 -5.45 -20.70
N GLU A 189 5.33 -6.28 -19.82
CA GLU A 189 4.35 -5.88 -18.81
C GLU A 189 4.93 -4.94 -17.73
N LEU A 190 6.20 -5.14 -17.32
CA LEU A 190 6.87 -4.28 -16.34
C LEU A 190 6.93 -2.81 -16.80
N SER A 191 7.19 -2.58 -18.08
CA SER A 191 7.17 -1.24 -18.68
C SER A 191 5.74 -0.66 -18.72
N THR A 192 4.75 -1.48 -19.06
CA THR A 192 3.34 -1.09 -19.16
C THR A 192 2.75 -0.77 -17.78
N VAL A 193 3.03 -1.58 -16.76
CA VAL A 193 2.60 -1.33 -15.37
C VAL A 193 3.23 -0.07 -14.81
N ALA A 194 4.51 0.19 -15.08
CA ALA A 194 5.17 1.43 -14.67
C ALA A 194 4.58 2.65 -15.39
N LEU A 195 4.22 2.54 -16.68
CA LEU A 195 3.60 3.60 -17.47
C LEU A 195 2.11 3.82 -17.15
N GLU A 196 1.32 2.78 -16.91
CA GLU A 196 -0.09 2.89 -16.54
C GLU A 196 -0.26 3.43 -15.11
N LYS A 197 0.58 2.98 -14.17
CA LYS A 197 0.63 3.55 -12.81
C LYS A 197 1.19 4.96 -12.77
N THR A 198 1.86 5.44 -13.82
CA THR A 198 2.29 6.85 -13.92
C THR A 198 1.30 7.72 -14.70
N ARG A 199 0.56 7.17 -15.68
CA ARG A 199 -0.51 7.86 -16.41
C ARG A 199 -1.79 8.04 -15.59
N ARG A 200 -2.19 7.06 -14.77
CA ARG A 200 -3.36 7.21 -13.86
C ARG A 200 -3.12 8.16 -12.68
N ASN A 201 -1.87 8.57 -12.43
CA ASN A 201 -1.47 9.39 -11.28
C ASN A 201 -1.08 10.83 -11.65
N GLY A 202 -1.39 11.29 -12.87
CA GLY A 202 -1.25 12.71 -13.23
C GLY A 202 -2.21 13.64 -12.47
N ASN A 203 -3.22 13.08 -11.77
CA ASN A 203 -4.22 13.81 -11.00
C ASN A 203 -4.64 13.12 -9.68
N GLU A 204 -3.88 12.13 -9.19
CA GLU A 204 -4.22 11.45 -7.92
C GLU A 204 -3.01 11.24 -7.00
N SER A 205 -3.20 11.67 -5.76
CA SER A 205 -2.25 11.79 -4.67
C SER A 205 -1.67 10.46 -4.17
N GLY A 206 -0.33 10.41 -4.04
CA GLY A 206 0.31 10.11 -2.74
C GLY A 206 0.37 8.68 -2.19
N GLY A 207 -0.16 7.65 -2.85
CA GLY A 207 -0.33 6.28 -2.30
C GLY A 207 0.86 5.58 -1.58
N SER A 208 2.10 5.99 -1.82
CA SER A 208 3.32 5.42 -1.18
C SER A 208 4.28 6.52 -0.66
N PHE A 209 3.91 7.80 -0.80
CA PHE A 209 4.85 8.91 -0.68
C PHE A 209 5.32 9.15 0.76
N HIS A 210 4.45 9.03 1.78
CA HIS A 210 4.81 9.32 3.18
C HIS A 210 5.69 8.25 3.86
N PHE A 211 5.56 6.99 3.46
CA PHE A 211 6.15 5.85 4.20
C PHE A 211 7.53 5.44 3.69
N TYR A 212 7.97 6.07 2.60
CA TYR A 212 9.20 5.73 1.91
C TYR A 212 10.39 6.59 2.29
N PHE A 213 10.12 7.83 2.77
CA PHE A 213 11.10 8.70 3.44
C PHE A 213 11.44 8.22 4.86
N CYS A 214 10.57 7.40 5.44
CA CYS A 214 10.69 6.96 6.82
C CYS A 214 10.55 5.44 6.95
N PRO A 215 11.65 4.69 6.74
CA PRO A 215 11.63 3.26 6.92
C PRO A 215 11.15 2.92 8.34
N ASN A 216 10.38 1.83 8.47
CA ASN A 216 9.80 1.31 9.71
C ASN A 216 8.52 1.99 10.22
N VAL A 217 8.04 3.10 9.67
CA VAL A 217 6.76 3.71 10.08
C VAL A 217 5.59 2.72 9.95
N GLU A 218 5.44 2.08 8.78
CA GLU A 218 4.34 1.13 8.57
C GLU A 218 4.44 -0.08 9.51
N SER A 219 5.66 -0.51 9.84
CA SER A 219 5.87 -1.56 10.86
C SER A 219 5.49 -1.10 12.26
N ALA A 220 5.79 0.15 12.61
CA ALA A 220 5.49 0.74 13.91
C ALA A 220 3.97 0.91 14.12
N ILE A 221 3.24 1.39 13.11
CA ILE A 221 1.77 1.46 13.13
C ILE A 221 1.22 0.04 13.26
N ARG A 222 1.56 -0.86 12.34
CA ARG A 222 1.06 -2.24 12.31
C ARG A 222 1.29 -2.98 13.62
N THR A 223 2.47 -2.88 14.21
CA THR A 223 2.78 -3.54 15.49
C THR A 223 1.93 -2.96 16.62
N THR A 224 1.69 -1.65 16.61
CA THR A 224 0.84 -0.98 17.62
C THR A 224 -0.61 -1.41 17.50
N ILE A 225 -1.16 -1.42 16.29
CA ILE A 225 -2.52 -1.86 15.99
C ILE A 225 -2.71 -3.34 16.38
N ARG A 226 -1.83 -4.22 15.91
CA ARG A 226 -1.88 -5.66 16.24
C ARG A 226 -1.78 -5.92 17.75
N SER A 227 -0.95 -5.17 18.47
CA SER A 227 -0.84 -5.29 19.93
C SER A 227 -2.13 -4.87 20.64
N ALA A 228 -2.80 -3.81 20.17
CA ALA A 228 -4.07 -3.38 20.73
C ALA A 228 -5.17 -4.42 20.50
N ILE A 229 -5.25 -4.98 19.30
CA ILE A 229 -6.24 -6.01 18.96
C ILE A 229 -5.93 -7.35 19.66
N ALA A 230 -4.66 -7.70 19.85
CA ALA A 230 -4.28 -8.88 20.63
C ALA A 230 -4.76 -8.79 22.09
N ARG A 231 -4.75 -7.58 22.67
CA ARG A 231 -5.22 -7.33 24.03
C ARG A 231 -6.74 -7.32 24.14
N GLU A 232 -7.41 -6.66 23.19
CA GLU A 232 -8.87 -6.65 23.10
C GLU A 232 -9.28 -6.86 21.64
N ARG A 233 -9.73 -8.07 21.31
CA ARG A 233 -10.04 -8.43 19.91
C ARG A 233 -11.12 -7.57 19.27
N ARG A 234 -12.02 -6.98 20.08
CA ARG A 234 -13.04 -6.00 19.66
C ARG A 234 -12.43 -4.71 19.11
N MET A 235 -11.19 -4.36 19.48
CA MET A 235 -10.52 -3.15 19.00
C MET A 235 -10.41 -3.11 17.48
N ALA A 236 -10.41 -4.26 16.79
CA ALA A 236 -10.45 -4.28 15.33
C ALA A 236 -11.73 -3.61 14.79
N ALA A 237 -12.88 -3.92 15.38
CA ALA A 237 -14.16 -3.28 15.02
C ALA A 237 -14.15 -1.79 15.38
N SER A 238 -13.57 -1.43 16.53
CA SER A 238 -13.44 -0.03 16.95
C SER A 238 -12.61 0.81 15.98
N LEU A 239 -11.47 0.30 15.49
CA LEU A 239 -10.60 1.01 14.55
C LEU A 239 -11.22 1.15 13.15
N ILE A 240 -11.93 0.13 12.67
CA ILE A 240 -12.68 0.23 11.41
C ILE A 240 -13.82 1.25 11.55
N ARG A 241 -14.57 1.21 12.66
CA ARG A 241 -15.62 2.18 12.96
C ARG A 241 -15.06 3.60 13.07
N LEU A 242 -13.93 3.81 13.74
CA LEU A 242 -13.27 5.10 13.85
C LEU A 242 -12.95 5.69 12.47
N HIS A 243 -12.41 4.89 11.55
CA HIS A 243 -12.15 5.35 10.18
C HIS A 243 -13.43 5.67 9.39
N PHE A 244 -14.48 4.85 9.54
CA PHE A 244 -15.79 5.15 8.93
C PHE A 244 -16.35 6.47 9.45
N HIS A 245 -16.34 6.65 10.77
CA HIS A 245 -16.90 7.82 11.44
C HIS A 245 -16.17 9.11 11.08
N ASP A 246 -14.85 9.06 10.91
CA ASP A 246 -14.08 10.18 10.36
C ASP A 246 -14.53 10.53 8.93
N CYS A 247 -14.45 9.55 8.03
CA CYS A 247 -14.71 9.75 6.60
C CYS A 247 -16.14 10.18 6.25
N PHE A 248 -17.14 9.76 7.03
CA PHE A 248 -18.55 10.01 6.72
C PHE A 248 -19.05 11.41 7.10
N VAL A 249 -18.27 12.18 7.85
CA VAL A 249 -18.65 13.54 8.28
C VAL A 249 -18.17 14.55 7.24
N GLN A 250 -17.07 15.25 7.50
CA GLN A 250 -16.53 16.32 6.64
C GLN A 250 -15.41 15.85 5.71
N GLY A 251 -14.97 14.59 5.84
CA GLY A 251 -13.96 13.97 4.98
C GLY A 251 -13.03 13.07 5.80
N CYS A 252 -12.22 12.26 5.12
CA CYS A 252 -11.21 11.44 5.80
C CYS A 252 -10.01 12.30 6.23
N ASP A 253 -10.22 13.20 7.19
CA ASP A 253 -9.29 14.25 7.57
C ASP A 253 -8.93 14.26 9.05
N VAL A 254 -9.35 13.23 9.79
CA VAL A 254 -9.06 12.99 11.21
C VAL A 254 -9.55 14.10 12.16
N SER A 255 -10.55 14.88 11.72
CA SER A 255 -11.26 15.87 12.54
C SER A 255 -11.90 15.24 13.78
N ILE A 256 -12.33 13.98 13.70
CA ILE A 256 -12.88 13.23 14.84
C ILE A 256 -11.93 13.09 16.05
N LEU A 257 -10.63 13.27 15.85
CA LEU A 257 -9.65 13.20 16.94
C LEU A 257 -9.45 14.52 17.68
N LEU A 258 -9.88 15.66 17.12
CA LEU A 258 -9.65 16.97 17.75
C LEU A 258 -10.36 17.07 19.11
N ASP A 259 -9.65 17.53 20.13
CA ASP A 259 -10.24 17.82 21.44
C ASP A 259 -11.08 19.11 21.40
N GLU A 260 -12.07 19.20 22.29
CA GLU A 260 -12.87 20.41 22.49
C GLU A 260 -11.97 21.57 22.94
N THR A 261 -12.13 22.74 22.32
CA THR A 261 -11.45 23.99 22.71
C THR A 261 -12.41 25.17 22.59
N SER A 262 -12.01 26.36 23.02
CA SER A 262 -12.82 27.58 22.83
C SER A 262 -13.15 27.89 21.36
N SER A 263 -12.42 27.31 20.40
CA SER A 263 -12.60 27.51 18.95
C SER A 263 -12.97 26.23 18.19
N ILE A 264 -13.05 25.07 18.85
CA ILE A 264 -13.32 23.77 18.21
C ILE A 264 -14.40 23.05 19.00
N GLN A 265 -15.55 22.83 18.35
CA GLN A 265 -16.57 21.90 18.82
C GLN A 265 -16.25 20.51 18.29
N SER A 266 -15.88 19.59 19.18
CA SER A 266 -15.35 18.29 18.77
C SER A 266 -16.43 17.36 18.23
N GLU A 267 -16.10 16.57 17.21
CA GLU A 267 -16.96 15.48 16.75
C GLU A 267 -16.99 14.33 17.76
N ASN A 268 -15.99 14.19 18.63
CA ASN A 268 -15.93 13.07 19.58
C ASN A 268 -17.04 13.15 20.64
N THR A 269 -17.60 14.32 20.88
CA THR A 269 -18.72 14.59 21.79
C THR A 269 -20.08 14.61 21.08
N ALA A 270 -20.12 14.38 19.76
CA ALA A 270 -21.38 14.23 19.02
C ALA A 270 -22.10 12.93 19.45
N GLY A 271 -23.44 12.92 19.46
CA GLY A 271 -24.24 11.79 19.96
C GLY A 271 -23.88 10.41 19.38
N PRO A 272 -23.60 10.26 18.07
CA PRO A 272 -23.17 8.98 17.50
C PRO A 272 -21.76 8.51 17.94
N ASN A 273 -20.93 9.43 18.43
CA ASN A 273 -19.52 9.22 18.77
C ASN A 273 -19.28 9.14 20.27
N ASP A 274 -19.99 9.96 21.04
CA ASP A 274 -19.85 10.08 22.49
C ASP A 274 -20.07 8.73 23.18
N ASN A 275 -19.10 8.33 24.00
CA ASN A 275 -19.06 7.02 24.67
C ASN A 275 -19.27 5.78 23.75
N SER A 276 -19.06 5.95 22.44
CA SER A 276 -19.40 4.97 21.39
C SER A 276 -18.18 4.64 20.52
N VAL A 277 -17.57 5.65 19.90
CA VAL A 277 -16.32 5.48 19.13
C VAL A 277 -15.14 5.31 20.09
N ARG A 278 -14.21 4.42 19.72
CA ARG A 278 -13.09 4.01 20.58
C ARG A 278 -11.82 3.83 19.73
N GLY A 279 -10.67 3.77 20.39
CA GLY A 279 -9.37 3.52 19.76
C GLY A 279 -8.55 4.80 19.53
N TYR A 280 -9.03 5.94 20.02
CA TYR A 280 -8.31 7.21 20.06
C TYR A 280 -6.89 7.05 20.63
N GLU A 281 -6.79 6.38 21.77
CA GLU A 281 -5.54 6.10 22.48
C GLU A 281 -4.60 5.18 21.69
N VAL A 282 -5.16 4.32 20.84
CA VAL A 282 -4.38 3.41 19.96
C VAL A 282 -3.75 4.21 18.83
N ILE A 283 -4.50 5.17 18.27
CA ILE A 283 -4.02 6.07 17.21
C ILE A 283 -2.96 7.01 17.78
N ASP A 284 -3.18 7.61 18.95
CA ASP A 284 -2.18 8.47 19.61
C ASP A 284 -0.90 7.70 19.93
N LYS A 285 -1.02 6.46 20.39
CA LYS A 285 0.16 5.61 20.63
C LYS A 285 0.91 5.28 19.34
N ALA A 286 0.19 5.03 18.24
CA ALA A 286 0.80 4.81 16.94
C ALA A 286 1.49 6.09 16.47
N LYS A 287 0.83 7.24 16.59
CA LYS A 287 1.37 8.56 16.24
C LYS A 287 2.62 8.90 17.03
N SER A 288 2.62 8.70 18.34
CA SER A 288 3.80 8.95 19.18
C SER A 288 5.02 8.13 18.72
N LYS A 289 4.83 6.86 18.34
CA LYS A 289 5.93 6.06 17.78
C LYS A 289 6.36 6.55 16.40
N VAL A 290 5.40 6.93 15.57
CA VAL A 290 5.65 7.46 14.24
C VAL A 290 6.45 8.76 14.32
N GLU A 291 6.10 9.69 15.21
CA GLU A 291 6.84 10.94 15.42
C GLU A 291 8.26 10.72 15.95
N LYS A 292 8.52 9.64 16.68
CA LYS A 292 9.91 9.28 17.09
C LYS A 292 10.77 8.78 15.93
N ILE A 293 10.15 8.18 14.91
CA ILE A 293 10.83 7.62 13.74
C ILE A 293 10.93 8.68 12.63
N CYS A 294 9.89 9.48 12.49
CA CYS A 294 9.60 10.29 11.32
C CYS A 294 8.83 11.56 11.71
N PRO A 295 9.48 12.50 12.44
CA PRO A 295 8.79 13.66 13.00
C PRO A 295 8.16 14.54 11.92
N GLY A 296 6.91 14.93 12.10
CA GLY A 296 6.25 15.95 11.26
C GLY A 296 6.02 15.53 9.81
N VAL A 297 5.97 14.23 9.53
CA VAL A 297 5.82 13.69 8.18
C VAL A 297 4.49 12.96 8.06
N VAL A 298 4.21 11.93 8.85
CA VAL A 298 3.00 11.11 8.64
C VAL A 298 1.79 11.68 9.38
N SER A 299 0.71 11.98 8.66
CA SER A 299 -0.54 12.51 9.24
C SER A 299 -1.29 11.49 10.10
N CYS A 300 -2.09 11.97 11.05
CA CYS A 300 -2.98 11.12 11.83
C CYS A 300 -4.10 10.52 10.97
N ALA A 301 -4.56 11.23 9.94
CA ALA A 301 -5.49 10.70 8.93
C ALA A 301 -4.94 9.46 8.20
N ASP A 302 -3.66 9.48 7.81
CA ASP A 302 -3.02 8.30 7.21
C ASP A 302 -2.89 7.14 8.22
N ILE A 303 -2.63 7.45 9.51
CA ILE A 303 -2.55 6.42 10.56
C ILE A 303 -3.89 5.71 10.75
N ILE A 304 -5.02 6.43 10.81
CA ILE A 304 -6.35 5.81 10.94
C ILE A 304 -6.67 4.93 9.73
N ALA A 305 -6.40 5.42 8.52
CA ALA A 305 -6.66 4.65 7.30
C ALA A 305 -5.85 3.33 7.25
N VAL A 306 -4.57 3.40 7.63
CA VAL A 306 -3.70 2.21 7.78
C VAL A 306 -4.20 1.31 8.91
N ALA A 307 -4.65 1.88 10.03
CA ALA A 307 -5.14 1.13 11.17
C ALA A 307 -6.39 0.30 10.85
N ALA A 308 -7.34 0.85 10.08
CA ALA A 308 -8.52 0.12 9.64
C ALA A 308 -8.17 -1.08 8.75
N ARG A 309 -7.23 -0.90 7.82
CA ARG A 309 -6.71 -1.96 6.93
C ARG A 309 -6.00 -3.07 7.70
N ASP A 310 -5.13 -2.69 8.63
CA ASP A 310 -4.40 -3.64 9.47
C ASP A 310 -5.32 -4.36 10.47
N ALA A 311 -6.35 -3.66 10.97
CA ALA A 311 -7.37 -4.23 11.84
C ALA A 311 -8.17 -5.32 11.13
N SER A 312 -8.68 -5.02 9.93
CA SER A 312 -9.39 -5.99 9.08
C SER A 312 -8.55 -7.26 8.86
N ALA A 313 -7.32 -7.09 8.36
CA ALA A 313 -6.42 -8.21 8.08
C ALA A 313 -6.10 -9.06 9.33
N TYR A 314 -5.94 -8.43 10.50
CA TYR A 314 -5.60 -9.15 11.74
C TYR A 314 -6.73 -10.08 12.23
N VAL A 315 -7.98 -9.73 11.94
CA VAL A 315 -9.14 -10.56 12.34
C VAL A 315 -9.67 -11.44 11.21
N GLY A 316 -8.89 -11.63 10.13
CA GLY A 316 -9.21 -12.53 9.02
C GLY A 316 -9.96 -11.89 7.85
N GLY A 317 -10.12 -10.57 7.87
CA GLY A 317 -10.74 -9.80 6.80
C GLY A 317 -9.78 -9.50 5.64
N PRO A 318 -10.27 -8.85 4.57
CA PRO A 318 -9.40 -8.44 3.47
C PRO A 318 -8.34 -7.43 3.92
N SER A 319 -7.26 -7.38 3.16
CA SER A 319 -6.32 -6.26 3.15
C SER A 319 -6.49 -5.48 1.84
N TRP A 320 -6.08 -4.22 1.83
CA TRP A 320 -6.11 -3.36 0.65
C TRP A 320 -4.95 -2.37 0.62
N VAL A 321 -4.77 -1.76 -0.55
CA VAL A 321 -3.82 -0.66 -0.73
C VAL A 321 -4.47 0.61 -0.18
N VAL A 322 -3.87 1.18 0.86
CA VAL A 322 -4.28 2.47 1.41
C VAL A 322 -3.62 3.56 0.58
N LYS A 323 -4.42 4.48 -0.01
CA LYS A 323 -3.86 5.72 -0.58
C LYS A 323 -3.42 6.61 0.58
N LEU A 324 -2.22 7.16 0.55
CA LEU A 324 -1.61 7.94 1.64
C LEU A 324 -1.34 9.37 1.15
N GLY A 325 -0.92 10.25 2.05
CA GLY A 325 -0.76 11.68 1.76
C GLY A 325 -1.92 12.54 2.23
N ARG A 326 -2.80 12.02 3.10
CA ARG A 326 -3.83 12.83 3.75
C ARG A 326 -3.17 13.87 4.65
N ARG A 327 -3.86 14.99 4.85
CA ARG A 327 -3.55 16.01 5.84
C ARG A 327 -4.63 15.97 6.91
N ASP A 328 -4.23 16.36 8.11
CA ASP A 328 -5.11 16.47 9.26
C ASP A 328 -5.86 17.81 9.23
N SER A 329 -7.16 17.77 9.52
CA SER A 329 -7.98 18.96 9.62
C SER A 329 -7.55 19.88 10.76
N THR A 330 -7.87 21.16 10.62
CA THR A 330 -7.73 22.18 11.67
C THR A 330 -9.05 22.51 12.34
N THR A 331 -10.16 21.97 11.83
CA THR A 331 -11.52 22.17 12.33
C THR A 331 -12.25 20.83 12.45
N ALA A 332 -13.28 20.81 13.28
CA ALA A 332 -14.18 19.69 13.49
C ALA A 332 -15.63 20.19 13.46
N SER A 333 -16.58 19.30 13.18
CA SER A 333 -18.00 19.67 13.13
C SER A 333 -18.89 18.66 13.87
N GLN A 334 -19.13 18.92 15.16
CA GLN A 334 -20.07 18.15 15.97
C GLN A 334 -21.46 18.06 15.32
N ASN A 335 -21.95 19.16 14.73
CA ASN A 335 -23.24 19.19 14.04
C ASN A 335 -23.28 18.24 12.84
N LEU A 336 -22.25 18.25 11.98
CA LEU A 336 -22.21 17.32 10.85
C LEU A 336 -22.11 15.88 11.34
N ALA A 337 -21.37 15.61 12.41
CA ALA A 337 -21.32 14.27 13.00
C ALA A 337 -22.71 13.80 13.48
N ASN A 338 -23.52 14.69 14.07
CA ASN A 338 -24.89 14.38 14.47
C ASN A 338 -25.84 14.16 13.28
N THR A 339 -25.63 14.83 12.14
CA THR A 339 -26.57 14.80 11.00
C THR A 339 -26.21 13.82 9.91
N ASP A 340 -24.92 13.59 9.64
CA ASP A 340 -24.45 12.85 8.46
C ASP A 340 -24.25 11.36 8.73
N LEU A 341 -23.90 10.99 9.96
CA LEU A 341 -23.67 9.60 10.34
C LEU A 341 -24.98 8.78 10.26
N PRO A 342 -24.98 7.61 9.58
CA PRO A 342 -26.15 6.74 9.52
C PRO A 342 -26.56 6.25 10.92
N ALA A 343 -27.85 6.32 11.23
CA ALA A 343 -28.38 5.85 12.50
C ALA A 343 -28.80 4.36 12.45
N PHE A 344 -28.76 3.69 13.60
CA PHE A 344 -29.03 2.25 13.75
C PHE A 344 -30.47 1.81 13.44
N PHE A 345 -31.37 2.78 13.20
CA PHE A 345 -32.80 2.59 12.97
C PHE A 345 -33.25 3.03 11.57
N GLU A 346 -32.35 3.52 10.72
CA GLU A 346 -32.72 4.05 9.40
C GLU A 346 -33.27 2.98 8.45
N SER A 347 -34.16 3.41 7.55
CA SER A 347 -34.70 2.56 6.49
C SER A 347 -33.68 2.38 5.37
N LEU A 348 -33.91 1.37 4.51
CA LEU A 348 -33.03 1.05 3.40
C LEU A 348 -32.83 2.26 2.45
N ASP A 349 -33.90 2.98 2.11
CA ASP A 349 -33.83 4.11 1.19
C ASP A 349 -33.03 5.30 1.76
N ILE A 350 -33.16 5.54 3.07
CA ILE A 350 -32.38 6.58 3.76
C ILE A 350 -30.89 6.19 3.76
N LEU A 351 -30.57 4.93 4.09
CA LEU A 351 -29.20 4.43 4.06
C LEU A 351 -28.59 4.56 2.66
N ILE A 352 -29.32 4.14 1.61
CA ILE A 352 -28.86 4.27 0.22
C ILE A 352 -28.61 5.74 -0.13
N SER A 353 -29.55 6.64 0.20
CA SER A 353 -29.42 8.07 -0.08
C SER A 353 -28.19 8.68 0.61
N ARG A 354 -27.94 8.34 1.89
CA ARG A 354 -26.77 8.83 2.63
C ARG A 354 -25.46 8.38 2.03
N PHE A 355 -25.35 7.09 1.67
CA PHE A 355 -24.14 6.56 1.04
C PHE A 355 -23.93 7.17 -0.35
N GLN A 356 -25.00 7.36 -1.13
CA GLN A 356 -24.94 8.03 -2.43
C GLN A 356 -24.45 9.48 -2.33
N LYS A 357 -24.86 10.22 -1.30
CA LYS A 357 -24.35 11.59 -1.04
C LYS A 357 -22.83 11.60 -0.79
N LYS A 358 -22.25 10.50 -0.35
CA LYS A 358 -20.79 10.30 -0.18
C LYS A 358 -20.13 9.61 -1.39
N GLY A 359 -20.85 9.48 -2.51
CA GLY A 359 -20.35 8.85 -3.75
C GLY A 359 -20.25 7.32 -3.69
N LEU A 360 -20.92 6.69 -2.72
CA LEU A 360 -20.91 5.23 -2.53
C LEU A 360 -22.19 4.61 -3.09
N THR A 361 -22.05 3.48 -3.79
CA THR A 361 -23.20 2.74 -4.33
C THR A 361 -23.92 1.95 -3.24
N ALA A 362 -25.14 1.48 -3.52
CA ALA A 362 -25.85 0.55 -2.63
C ALA A 362 -25.04 -0.72 -2.34
N ARG A 363 -24.21 -1.17 -3.30
CA ARG A 363 -23.31 -2.31 -3.11
C ARG A 363 -22.16 -1.98 -2.16
N ASP A 364 -21.58 -0.79 -2.27
CA ASP A 364 -20.55 -0.32 -1.33
C ASP A 364 -21.13 -0.20 0.09
N MET A 365 -22.36 0.29 0.23
CA MET A 365 -23.09 0.36 1.49
C MET A 365 -23.29 -1.03 2.13
N VAL A 366 -23.80 -2.00 1.37
CA VAL A 366 -24.01 -3.37 1.87
C VAL A 366 -22.66 -4.01 2.25
N ALA A 367 -21.62 -3.79 1.45
CA ALA A 367 -20.28 -4.27 1.76
C ALA A 367 -19.76 -3.67 3.08
N LEU A 368 -19.76 -2.34 3.22
CA LEU A 368 -19.29 -1.65 4.43
C LEU A 368 -20.07 -2.02 5.69
N SER A 369 -21.39 -2.21 5.56
CA SER A 369 -22.25 -2.72 6.65
C SER A 369 -21.81 -4.11 7.11
N GLY A 370 -21.19 -4.91 6.23
CA GLY A 370 -20.56 -6.18 6.56
C GLY A 370 -19.48 -6.11 7.64
N SER A 371 -18.93 -4.93 7.94
CA SER A 371 -18.02 -4.74 9.09
C SER A 371 -18.68 -5.10 10.43
N HIS A 372 -20.00 -5.05 10.53
CA HIS A 372 -20.78 -5.54 11.69
C HIS A 372 -20.65 -7.05 11.92
N THR A 373 -19.96 -7.79 11.05
CA THR A 373 -19.50 -9.15 11.33
C THR A 373 -18.59 -9.22 12.56
N ILE A 374 -17.91 -8.12 12.91
CA ILE A 374 -17.15 -7.93 14.14
C ILE A 374 -17.73 -6.76 14.95
N GLY A 375 -17.67 -6.86 16.29
CA GLY A 375 -18.09 -5.77 17.17
C GLY A 375 -19.39 -6.02 17.92
N LYS A 376 -19.80 -5.01 18.68
CA LYS A 376 -20.93 -5.08 19.62
C LYS A 376 -21.72 -3.77 19.58
N ALA A 377 -23.01 -3.86 19.85
CA ALA A 377 -23.89 -2.72 20.03
C ALA A 377 -24.43 -2.68 21.47
N GLN A 378 -24.79 -1.49 21.95
CA GLN A 378 -25.43 -1.28 23.24
C GLN A 378 -26.93 -1.57 23.15
N CYS A 379 -27.52 -2.06 24.24
CA CYS A 379 -28.92 -2.47 24.31
C CYS A 379 -29.90 -1.42 23.78
N PHE A 380 -29.67 -0.14 24.08
CA PHE A 380 -30.57 0.92 23.63
C PHE A 380 -30.73 0.99 22.10
N THR A 381 -29.72 0.58 21.32
CA THR A 381 -29.76 0.67 19.85
C THR A 381 -30.56 -0.45 19.19
N PHE A 382 -30.85 -1.53 19.91
CA PHE A 382 -31.60 -2.67 19.36
C PHE A 382 -32.81 -3.07 20.21
N ARG A 383 -33.05 -2.39 21.33
CA ARG A 383 -34.15 -2.72 22.25
C ARG A 383 -35.49 -2.73 21.52
N ASP A 384 -35.80 -1.66 20.80
CA ASP A 384 -37.07 -1.55 20.08
C ASP A 384 -37.27 -2.74 19.14
N ARG A 385 -36.26 -3.07 18.34
CA ARG A 385 -36.31 -4.19 17.41
C ARG A 385 -36.57 -5.53 18.10
N ILE A 386 -35.87 -5.86 19.19
CA ILE A 386 -36.05 -7.16 19.84
C ILE A 386 -37.42 -7.33 20.50
N TYR A 387 -38.10 -6.24 20.84
CA TYR A 387 -39.41 -6.26 21.47
C TYR A 387 -40.58 -6.10 20.49
N ASN A 388 -40.42 -5.28 19.45
CA ASN A 388 -41.53 -4.80 18.63
C ASN A 388 -41.47 -5.23 17.15
N ALA A 389 -40.32 -5.67 16.64
CA ALA A 389 -40.21 -6.01 15.22
C ALA A 389 -40.90 -7.36 14.91
N SER A 390 -41.62 -7.41 13.79
CA SER A 390 -42.25 -8.63 13.27
C SER A 390 -41.29 -9.51 12.46
N ASN A 391 -40.24 -8.91 11.87
CA ASN A 391 -39.24 -9.58 11.05
C ASN A 391 -37.98 -9.98 11.85
N ILE A 392 -38.17 -10.61 13.01
CA ILE A 392 -37.10 -11.09 13.87
C ILE A 392 -37.32 -12.56 14.26
N ASP A 393 -36.26 -13.36 14.23
CA ASP A 393 -36.30 -14.73 14.76
C ASP A 393 -36.64 -14.71 16.27
N ALA A 394 -37.71 -15.40 16.67
CA ALA A 394 -38.21 -15.36 18.04
C ALA A 394 -37.19 -15.87 19.08
N GLY A 395 -36.42 -16.91 18.72
CA GLY A 395 -35.36 -17.46 19.58
C GLY A 395 -34.19 -16.49 19.76
N PHE A 396 -33.79 -15.82 18.68
CA PHE A 396 -32.81 -14.73 18.71
C PHE A 396 -33.28 -13.58 19.58
N ALA A 397 -34.52 -13.11 19.38
CA ALA A 397 -35.12 -12.03 20.18
C ALA A 397 -35.10 -12.38 21.67
N SER A 398 -35.61 -13.56 22.04
CA SER A 398 -35.60 -14.07 23.42
C SER A 398 -34.18 -14.11 24.01
N THR A 399 -33.20 -14.54 23.22
CA THR A 399 -31.78 -14.54 23.62
C THR A 399 -31.24 -13.14 23.92
N ARG A 400 -31.64 -12.13 23.15
CA ARG A 400 -31.21 -10.74 23.38
C ARG A 400 -31.89 -10.09 24.58
N LYS A 401 -33.19 -10.36 24.78
CA LYS A 401 -33.97 -9.83 25.92
C LYS A 401 -33.34 -10.16 27.27
N ARG A 402 -32.69 -11.33 27.41
CA ARG A 402 -32.02 -11.74 28.67
C ARG A 402 -30.99 -10.75 29.20
N ARG A 403 -30.29 -10.01 28.32
CA ARG A 403 -29.31 -8.98 28.73
C ARG A 403 -29.71 -7.57 28.27
N CYS A 404 -30.93 -7.42 27.76
CA CYS A 404 -31.46 -6.15 27.30
C CYS A 404 -32.93 -6.05 27.72
N PRO A 405 -33.19 -5.79 29.02
CA PRO A 405 -34.54 -5.69 29.55
C PRO A 405 -35.32 -4.50 28.94
N HIS A 406 -36.64 -4.52 29.07
CA HIS A 406 -37.53 -3.43 28.61
C HIS A 406 -37.13 -2.08 29.20
N THR A 407 -36.72 -2.06 30.47
CA THR A 407 -36.27 -0.88 31.20
C THR A 407 -34.90 -1.15 31.83
N GLY A 408 -34.02 -0.14 31.80
CA GLY A 408 -32.64 -0.25 32.30
C GLY A 408 -31.67 -1.00 31.37
N GLY A 409 -30.43 -1.14 31.81
CA GLY A 409 -29.39 -1.89 31.08
C GLY A 409 -28.99 -1.31 29.72
N GLN A 410 -29.11 0.01 29.54
CA GLN A 410 -28.88 0.70 28.25
C GLN A 410 -27.54 0.36 27.62
N GLU A 411 -26.49 0.28 28.43
CA GLU A 411 -25.10 0.06 28.00
C GLU A 411 -24.75 -1.42 27.79
N ASN A 412 -25.67 -2.35 28.09
CA ASN A 412 -25.40 -3.77 27.96
C ASN A 412 -25.04 -4.12 26.52
N LEU A 413 -23.90 -4.77 26.33
CA LEU A 413 -23.36 -5.05 25.01
C LEU A 413 -23.84 -6.40 24.48
N ALA A 414 -24.26 -6.41 23.21
CA ALA A 414 -24.53 -7.62 22.44
C ALA A 414 -23.67 -7.65 21.17
N PRO A 415 -23.07 -8.79 20.80
CA PRO A 415 -22.35 -8.91 19.54
C PRO A 415 -23.29 -8.77 18.35
N LEU A 416 -22.87 -8.04 17.32
CA LEU A 416 -23.60 -7.86 16.06
C LEU A 416 -23.66 -9.18 15.26
N ASN A 417 -22.61 -9.99 15.34
CA ASN A 417 -22.57 -11.37 14.84
C ASN A 417 -22.54 -12.37 16.00
N LEU A 418 -23.56 -13.23 16.08
CA LEU A 418 -23.65 -14.26 17.13
C LEU A 418 -22.70 -15.44 16.96
N VAL A 419 -22.31 -15.75 15.73
CA VAL A 419 -21.63 -17.02 15.40
C VAL A 419 -20.13 -16.85 15.59
N THR A 420 -19.59 -15.74 15.07
CA THR A 420 -18.15 -15.47 15.01
C THR A 420 -17.85 -14.00 15.38
N PRO A 421 -18.20 -13.54 16.61
CA PRO A 421 -18.16 -12.13 16.99
C PRO A 421 -16.78 -11.43 16.92
N ASN A 422 -15.72 -12.22 16.76
CA ASN A 422 -14.32 -11.79 16.78
C ASN A 422 -13.55 -12.15 15.48
N SER A 423 -14.25 -12.56 14.43
CA SER A 423 -13.66 -12.93 13.14
C SER A 423 -14.37 -12.19 12.01
N PHE A 424 -13.60 -11.63 11.09
CA PHE A 424 -14.16 -10.95 9.94
C PHE A 424 -14.53 -11.98 8.86
N ASP A 425 -15.81 -12.32 8.79
CA ASP A 425 -16.35 -13.30 7.84
C ASP A 425 -17.74 -12.90 7.32
N ASN A 426 -18.37 -13.77 6.54
CA ASN A 426 -19.69 -13.51 5.95
C ASN A 426 -20.88 -14.00 6.80
N LYS A 427 -20.68 -14.39 8.07
CA LYS A 427 -21.79 -14.87 8.94
C LYS A 427 -22.79 -13.77 9.24
N TYR A 428 -22.37 -12.50 9.24
CA TYR A 428 -23.26 -11.34 9.28
C TYR A 428 -24.41 -11.46 8.27
N PHE A 429 -24.10 -11.65 6.98
CA PHE A 429 -25.13 -11.80 5.93
C PHE A 429 -25.98 -13.05 6.10
N LYS A 430 -25.40 -14.16 6.57
CA LYS A 430 -26.16 -15.39 6.89
C LYS A 430 -27.14 -15.18 8.06
N ASN A 431 -26.82 -14.29 9.00
CA ASN A 431 -27.72 -13.93 10.09
C ASN A 431 -28.89 -13.09 9.57
N LEU A 432 -28.65 -12.13 8.66
CA LEU A 432 -29.71 -11.32 8.05
C LEU A 432 -30.75 -12.18 7.34
N MET A 433 -30.31 -13.16 6.55
CA MET A 433 -31.18 -14.13 5.87
C MET A 433 -32.06 -14.98 6.79
N ARG A 434 -31.72 -15.02 8.08
CA ARG A 434 -32.44 -15.78 9.12
C ARG A 434 -33.21 -14.86 10.06
N ASN A 435 -33.40 -13.58 9.71
CA ASN A 435 -34.02 -12.56 10.55
C ASN A 435 -33.29 -12.33 11.89
N LYS A 436 -31.96 -12.51 11.89
CA LYS A 436 -31.08 -12.38 13.06
C LYS A 436 -30.15 -11.15 12.99
N GLY A 437 -30.46 -10.15 12.17
CA GLY A 437 -29.81 -8.84 12.26
C GLY A 437 -30.05 -8.25 13.65
N LEU A 438 -29.04 -7.63 14.28
CA LEU A 438 -29.23 -7.07 15.62
C LEU A 438 -29.90 -5.69 15.54
N LEU A 439 -29.35 -4.82 14.70
CA LEU A 439 -29.87 -3.47 14.47
C LEU A 439 -30.97 -3.50 13.41
N GLN A 440 -31.87 -2.52 13.44
CA GLN A 440 -32.87 -2.36 12.38
C GLN A 440 -32.21 -1.99 11.06
N SER A 441 -31.25 -1.06 11.08
CA SER A 441 -30.45 -0.67 9.90
C SER A 441 -29.71 -1.84 9.25
N ASP A 442 -29.40 -2.89 10.02
CA ASP A 442 -28.77 -4.11 9.50
C ASP A 442 -29.81 -5.01 8.83
N GLN A 443 -30.96 -5.24 9.49
CA GLN A 443 -31.97 -6.15 8.97
C GLN A 443 -32.63 -5.62 7.70
N VAL A 444 -32.77 -4.30 7.53
CA VAL A 444 -33.36 -3.71 6.32
C VAL A 444 -32.56 -4.01 5.04
N LEU A 445 -31.28 -4.41 5.15
CA LEU A 445 -30.47 -4.85 4.01
C LEU A 445 -30.98 -6.15 3.37
N PHE A 446 -31.75 -6.96 4.11
CA PHE A 446 -32.38 -8.19 3.63
C PHE A 446 -33.80 -8.30 4.18
N ASN A 447 -34.76 -7.75 3.43
CA ASN A 447 -36.16 -7.66 3.85
C ASN A 447 -37.12 -7.56 2.65
N GLY A 448 -36.79 -8.22 1.52
CA GLY A 448 -37.56 -8.12 0.28
C GLY A 448 -37.24 -6.88 -0.55
N GLY A 449 -36.06 -6.27 -0.35
CA GLY A 449 -35.66 -5.00 -0.93
C GLY A 449 -34.65 -5.11 -2.08
N SER A 450 -34.22 -3.95 -2.57
CA SER A 450 -33.27 -3.83 -3.70
C SER A 450 -31.87 -4.38 -3.41
N THR A 451 -31.51 -4.57 -2.14
CA THR A 451 -30.21 -5.10 -1.71
C THR A 451 -30.18 -6.61 -1.44
N ASP A 452 -31.33 -7.28 -1.52
CA ASP A 452 -31.45 -8.70 -1.16
C ASP A 452 -30.51 -9.60 -1.98
N SER A 453 -30.38 -9.33 -3.28
CA SER A 453 -29.48 -10.07 -4.18
C SER A 453 -28.01 -9.95 -3.78
N ILE A 454 -27.59 -8.79 -3.27
CA ILE A 454 -26.23 -8.52 -2.82
C ILE A 454 -25.96 -9.29 -1.52
N VAL A 455 -26.89 -9.25 -0.56
CA VAL A 455 -26.78 -10.02 0.69
C VAL A 455 -26.72 -11.53 0.41
N LEU A 456 -27.56 -12.02 -0.51
CA LEU A 456 -27.55 -13.43 -0.94
C LEU A 456 -26.19 -13.82 -1.54
N GLU A 457 -25.63 -12.98 -2.40
CA GLU A 457 -24.32 -13.21 -3.01
C GLU A 457 -23.22 -13.27 -1.93
N TYR A 458 -23.15 -12.28 -1.03
CA TYR A 458 -22.16 -12.24 0.04
C TYR A 458 -22.30 -13.39 1.03
N SER A 459 -23.52 -13.87 1.27
CA SER A 459 -23.75 -15.06 2.11
C SER A 459 -23.19 -16.36 1.51
N LYS A 460 -23.18 -16.45 0.17
CA LYS A 460 -22.76 -17.66 -0.58
C LYS A 460 -21.28 -17.60 -0.99
N ILE A 461 -20.76 -16.41 -1.28
CA ILE A 461 -19.43 -16.21 -1.88
C ILE A 461 -18.59 -15.29 -0.98
N PRO A 462 -17.91 -15.84 0.06
CA PRO A 462 -17.07 -15.05 0.96
C PRO A 462 -16.01 -14.20 0.23
N ALA A 463 -15.44 -14.72 -0.86
CA ALA A 463 -14.44 -14.02 -1.66
C ALA A 463 -15.00 -12.73 -2.30
N LYS A 464 -16.28 -12.74 -2.73
CA LYS A 464 -16.91 -11.56 -3.31
C LYS A 464 -17.14 -10.47 -2.27
N PHE A 465 -17.64 -10.86 -1.09
CA PHE A 465 -17.76 -9.93 0.04
C PHE A 465 -16.40 -9.31 0.38
N SER A 466 -15.37 -10.13 0.52
CA SER A 466 -14.01 -9.68 0.85
C SER A 466 -13.46 -8.67 -0.18
N SER A 467 -13.60 -8.97 -1.47
CA SER A 467 -13.16 -8.08 -2.57
C SER A 467 -13.94 -6.76 -2.61
N ASP A 468 -15.26 -6.80 -2.46
CA ASP A 468 -16.09 -5.60 -2.48
C ASP A 468 -15.90 -4.75 -1.21
N PHE A 469 -15.69 -5.37 -0.05
CA PHE A 469 -15.36 -4.66 1.18
C PHE A 469 -14.05 -3.90 1.03
N ALA A 470 -12.99 -4.54 0.51
CA ALA A 470 -11.72 -3.88 0.22
C ALA A 470 -11.90 -2.68 -0.74
N SER A 471 -12.67 -2.87 -1.80
CA SER A 471 -12.95 -1.83 -2.79
C SER A 471 -13.75 -0.66 -2.19
N ALA A 472 -14.76 -0.96 -1.37
CA ALA A 472 -15.59 0.04 -0.70
C ALA A 472 -14.79 0.81 0.37
N MET A 473 -13.90 0.15 1.11
CA MET A 473 -12.99 0.80 2.06
C MET A 473 -12.02 1.75 1.35
N ILE A 474 -11.51 1.39 0.16
CA ILE A 474 -10.70 2.31 -0.66
C ILE A 474 -11.52 3.54 -1.07
N LYS A 475 -12.74 3.35 -1.57
CA LYS A 475 -13.62 4.47 -1.97
C LYS A 475 -13.95 5.37 -0.78
N MET A 476 -14.39 4.78 0.33
CA MET A 476 -14.72 5.49 1.56
C MET A 476 -13.51 6.27 2.09
N GLY A 477 -12.33 5.65 2.14
CA GLY A 477 -11.08 6.30 2.56
C GLY A 477 -10.62 7.46 1.67
N ASN A 478 -11.27 7.68 0.51
CA ASN A 478 -11.01 8.79 -0.40
C ASN A 478 -12.17 9.80 -0.46
N ILE A 479 -13.09 9.77 0.50
CA ILE A 479 -14.11 10.82 0.65
C ILE A 479 -13.41 12.10 1.12
N HIS A 480 -13.32 13.08 0.22
CA HIS A 480 -12.80 14.44 0.46
C HIS A 480 -11.54 14.52 1.36
N PRO A 481 -10.47 13.74 1.11
CA PRO A 481 -9.26 13.84 1.92
C PRO A 481 -8.60 15.20 1.69
N LEU A 482 -8.17 15.83 2.79
CA LEU A 482 -7.29 16.99 2.70
C LEU A 482 -5.91 16.55 2.19
N THR A 483 -5.33 17.28 1.24
CA THR A 483 -4.01 16.96 0.65
C THR A 483 -3.22 18.23 0.33
N GLY A 484 -1.92 18.08 0.05
CA GLY A 484 -1.07 19.22 -0.31
C GLY A 484 -0.94 20.23 0.84
N SER A 485 -1.35 21.48 0.59
CA SER A 485 -1.39 22.57 1.57
C SER A 485 -2.72 22.71 2.31
N ALA A 486 -3.75 21.92 1.95
CA ALA A 486 -5.01 21.91 2.69
C ALA A 486 -4.84 21.04 3.94
N GLY A 487 -4.92 21.63 5.13
CA GLY A 487 -4.66 20.95 6.42
C GLY A 487 -3.18 20.91 6.81
N GLN A 488 -2.86 20.12 7.83
CA GLN A 488 -1.51 20.03 8.41
C GLN A 488 -1.07 18.59 8.70
N ILE A 489 0.15 18.39 9.20
CA ILE A 489 0.56 17.15 9.85
C ILE A 489 0.68 17.44 11.33
N ARG A 490 -0.29 17.01 12.13
CA ARG A 490 -0.27 17.26 13.58
C ARG A 490 0.81 16.41 14.24
N ARG A 491 1.46 16.90 15.29
CA ARG A 491 2.36 16.07 16.12
C ARG A 491 1.60 15.23 17.15
N ILE A 492 0.50 15.78 17.66
CA ILE A 492 -0.44 15.14 18.59
C ILE A 492 -1.78 15.07 17.88
N CYS A 493 -2.38 13.88 17.77
CA CYS A 493 -3.59 13.74 16.95
C CYS A 493 -4.82 14.43 17.53
N SER A 494 -4.79 14.90 18.78
CA SER A 494 -5.92 15.60 19.38
C SER A 494 -5.82 17.13 19.35
N ALA A 495 -4.69 17.69 18.92
CA ALA A 495 -4.45 19.13 18.94
C ALA A 495 -3.88 19.66 17.63
N VAL A 496 -4.38 20.82 17.19
CA VAL A 496 -3.76 21.62 16.12
C VAL A 496 -2.34 22.02 16.56
N ASN A 497 -1.36 22.05 15.64
CA ASN A 497 0.04 22.36 15.97
C ASN A 497 0.27 23.78 16.48
#